data_AF-B8IBM5-F1
#
_entry.id   AF-B8IBM5-F1
#
_cell.length_a   1.000
_cell.length_b   1.000
_cell.length_c   1.000
_cell.angle_alpha   90.00
_cell.angle_beta   90.00
_cell.angle_gamma   90.00
#
_symmetry.space_group_name_H-M   'P 1'
#
loop_
_entity.id
_entity.type
_entity.pdbx_description
1 polymer ?
#
loop_
_entity_poly.entity_id
_entity_poly.type
_entity_poly.pdbx_seq_one_letter_code
_entity_poly.pdbx_strand_id
1 'polypeptide(L)'
;MAIQALIFDVFGTLLDWHGGVAREAARLLGPLRPDLDGGAFARAWRDRYQPGMEPIRQGARDFADLDTLHAESLEEVLAAEGLGSVAPETKRELVLAWHRLDAWPDVAEGLGRLKPRVLLAPCSNAHIRLAIAHARRNGLPWDAILGAELARDYKPKPAVYLRAVEALRLAPGEVMMVAAHSSDLAAAAACGLATAHIARPDEKGPGTGETAPSVPVDIAARDIGDLARQLGC
;
A
#
# COMPACT_ATOMS: atom_id res chain seq x y z
N MET A 1 -23.15 15.09 1.07
CA MET A 1 -23.18 14.41 -0.24
C MET A 1 -22.98 12.92 0.00
N ALA A 2 -23.55 12.04 -0.83
CA ALA A 2 -23.38 10.60 -0.67
C ALA A 2 -22.02 10.17 -1.26
N ILE A 3 -21.31 9.25 -0.58
CA ILE A 3 -20.06 8.68 -1.08
C ILE A 3 -20.37 7.80 -2.30
N GLN A 4 -19.66 8.03 -3.41
CA GLN A 4 -19.80 7.31 -4.68
C GLN A 4 -18.61 6.39 -4.97
N ALA A 5 -17.44 6.70 -4.42
CA ALA A 5 -16.23 5.91 -4.60
C ALA A 5 -15.43 5.76 -3.29
N LEU A 6 -14.82 4.59 -3.13
CA LEU A 6 -13.80 4.32 -2.13
C LEU A 6 -12.47 4.13 -2.85
N ILE A 7 -11.49 4.94 -2.48
CA ILE A 7 -10.10 4.76 -2.90
C ILE A 7 -9.28 4.23 -1.74
N PHE A 8 -8.44 3.24 -1.98
CA PHE A 8 -7.78 2.49 -0.92
C PHE A 8 -6.27 2.70 -0.95
N ASP A 9 -5.68 2.99 0.21
CA ASP A 9 -4.32 2.56 0.45
C ASP A 9 -4.24 1.02 0.39
N VAL A 10 -3.08 0.47 0.01
CA VAL A 10 -2.95 -0.97 -0.28
C VAL A 10 -1.95 -1.67 0.62
N PHE A 11 -0.70 -1.19 0.67
CA PHE A 11 0.34 -1.81 1.50
C PHE A 11 0.04 -1.58 2.97
N GLY A 12 -0.32 -2.64 3.69
CA GLY A 12 -0.67 -2.58 5.10
C GLY A 12 -2.18 -2.47 5.30
N THR A 13 -2.83 -1.54 4.60
CA THR A 13 -4.30 -1.39 4.68
C THR A 13 -5.05 -2.62 4.17
N LEU A 14 -4.62 -3.20 3.04
CA LEU A 14 -5.25 -4.37 2.44
C LEU A 14 -4.33 -5.59 2.42
N LEU A 15 -3.02 -5.39 2.30
CA LEU A 15 -2.07 -6.47 2.11
C LEU A 15 -1.06 -6.54 3.25
N ASP A 16 -0.78 -7.76 3.72
CA ASP A 16 0.31 -8.06 4.65
C ASP A 16 1.65 -8.05 3.90
N TRP A 17 2.24 -6.85 3.81
CA TRP A 17 3.54 -6.70 3.18
C TRP A 17 4.67 -7.30 4.02
N HIS A 18 4.56 -7.27 5.36
CA HIS A 18 5.60 -7.75 6.26
C HIS A 18 5.77 -9.26 6.13
N GLY A 19 4.68 -10.01 6.30
CA GLY A 19 4.68 -11.47 6.16
C GLY A 19 5.03 -11.93 4.74
N GLY A 20 4.51 -11.24 3.72
CA GLY A 20 4.78 -11.55 2.31
C GLY A 20 6.26 -11.41 1.94
N VAL A 21 6.87 -10.26 2.26
CA VAL A 21 8.30 -10.01 1.98
C VAL A 21 9.18 -10.91 2.84
N ALA A 22 8.87 -11.09 4.13
CA ALA A 22 9.65 -11.94 5.02
C ALA A 22 9.73 -13.39 4.54
N ARG A 23 8.58 -13.95 4.10
CA ARG A 23 8.51 -15.30 3.53
C ARG A 23 9.39 -15.45 2.29
N GLU A 24 9.30 -14.49 1.37
CA GLU A 24 10.07 -14.54 0.13
C GLU A 24 11.57 -14.34 0.37
N ALA A 25 11.94 -13.45 1.30
CA ALA A 25 13.33 -13.27 1.72
C ALA A 25 13.90 -14.56 2.31
N ALA A 26 13.19 -15.21 3.23
CA ALA A 26 13.61 -16.49 3.80
C ALA A 26 13.77 -17.58 2.71
N ARG A 27 12.85 -17.63 1.74
CA ARG A 27 12.92 -18.59 0.62
C ARG A 27 14.12 -18.35 -0.30
N LEU A 28 14.39 -17.09 -0.65
CA LEU A 28 15.39 -16.72 -1.65
C LEU A 28 16.81 -16.59 -1.09
N LEU A 29 16.92 -16.10 0.14
CA LEU A 29 18.20 -15.80 0.80
C LEU A 29 18.58 -16.86 1.84
N GLY A 30 17.64 -17.64 2.36
CA GLY A 30 17.90 -18.69 3.35
C GLY A 30 19.02 -19.68 2.96
N PRO A 31 19.12 -20.15 1.70
CA PRO A 31 20.24 -20.99 1.27
C PRO A 31 21.63 -20.32 1.36
N LEU A 32 21.67 -18.99 1.36
CA LEU A 32 22.90 -18.17 1.44
C LEU A 32 23.16 -17.67 2.87
N ARG A 33 22.09 -17.44 3.65
CA ARG A 33 22.10 -16.96 5.03
C ARG A 33 21.04 -17.71 5.84
N PRO A 34 21.35 -18.92 6.36
CA PRO A 34 20.40 -19.74 7.11
C PRO A 34 19.88 -19.10 8.40
N ASP A 35 20.62 -18.13 8.94
CA ASP A 35 20.32 -17.36 10.14
C ASP A 35 19.50 -16.08 9.87
N LEU A 36 19.13 -15.80 8.62
CA LEU A 36 18.43 -14.58 8.24
C LEU A 36 17.04 -14.49 8.93
N ASP A 37 16.83 -13.43 9.69
CA ASP A 37 15.50 -13.03 10.13
C ASP A 37 14.79 -12.31 8.97
N GLY A 38 13.93 -13.04 8.25
CA GLY A 38 13.14 -12.48 7.14
C GLY A 38 12.23 -11.32 7.57
N GLY A 39 11.74 -11.33 8.81
CA GLY A 39 10.92 -10.24 9.34
C GLY A 39 11.73 -8.98 9.60
N ALA A 40 12.97 -9.10 10.08
CA ALA A 40 13.90 -7.99 10.19
C ALA A 40 14.31 -7.45 8.81
N PHE A 41 14.61 -8.34 7.86
CA PHE A 41 14.90 -7.98 6.48
C PHE A 41 13.77 -7.19 5.83
N ALA A 42 12.52 -7.64 5.96
CA ALA A 42 11.35 -6.95 5.43
C ALA A 42 11.18 -5.54 5.99
N ARG A 43 11.38 -5.37 7.31
CA ARG A 43 11.33 -4.03 7.95
C ARG A 43 12.48 -3.15 7.48
N ALA A 44 13.71 -3.67 7.46
CA ALA A 44 14.88 -2.93 7.00
C ALA A 44 14.66 -2.40 5.58
N TRP A 45 14.08 -3.22 4.68
CA TRP A 45 13.74 -2.77 3.33
C TRP A 45 12.62 -1.74 3.32
N ARG A 46 11.55 -1.95 4.10
CA ARG A 46 10.45 -0.97 4.22
C ARG A 46 10.90 0.37 4.78
N ASP A 47 11.92 0.42 5.64
CA ASP A 47 12.45 1.67 6.18
C ASP A 47 13.07 2.58 5.10
N ARG A 48 13.48 2.02 3.95
CA ARG A 48 14.05 2.78 2.82
C ARG A 48 12.98 3.27 1.85
N TYR A 49 11.74 2.83 2.02
CA TYR A 49 10.60 3.18 1.18
C TYR A 49 10.31 4.68 1.17
N GLN A 50 10.17 5.31 2.34
CA GLN A 50 9.88 6.75 2.44
C GLN A 50 11.06 7.60 1.94
N PRO A 51 12.32 7.34 2.37
CA PRO A 51 13.49 8.03 1.83
C PRO A 51 13.63 7.92 0.31
N GLY A 52 13.36 6.76 -0.29
CA GLY A 52 13.48 6.56 -1.73
C GLY A 52 12.50 7.40 -2.57
N MET A 53 11.31 7.69 -2.04
CA MET A 53 10.30 8.52 -2.72
C MET A 53 10.50 10.03 -2.48
N GLU A 54 11.18 10.42 -1.41
CA GLU A 54 11.26 11.80 -0.99
C GLU A 54 11.92 12.75 -2.02
N PRO A 55 13.02 12.38 -2.71
CA PRO A 55 13.58 13.20 -3.78
C PRO A 55 12.59 13.47 -4.92
N ILE A 56 11.71 12.51 -5.23
CA ILE A 56 10.67 12.67 -6.25
C ILE A 56 9.61 13.66 -5.77
N ARG A 57 9.13 13.51 -4.52
CA ARG A 57 8.19 14.47 -3.92
C ARG A 57 8.76 15.89 -3.87
N GLN A 58 10.06 16.04 -3.67
CA GLN A 58 10.72 17.35 -3.63
C GLN A 58 11.02 17.93 -5.03
N GLY A 59 10.78 17.17 -6.10
CA GLY A 59 11.13 17.56 -7.46
C GLY A 59 12.64 17.55 -7.74
N ALA A 60 13.43 16.93 -6.85
CA ALA A 60 14.87 16.76 -7.00
C ALA A 60 15.23 15.56 -7.90
N ARG A 61 14.26 14.70 -8.20
CA ARG A 61 14.39 13.52 -9.07
C ARG A 61 13.11 13.36 -9.91
N ASP A 62 13.28 13.00 -11.18
CA ASP A 62 12.15 12.61 -12.03
C ASP A 62 11.43 11.37 -11.48
N PHE A 63 10.13 11.24 -11.78
CA PHE A 63 9.36 10.08 -11.34
C PHE A 63 9.97 8.76 -11.81
N ALA A 64 10.33 7.92 -10.85
CA ALA A 64 10.65 6.51 -11.03
C ALA A 64 9.53 5.67 -10.40
N ASP A 65 9.23 4.52 -10.97
CA ASP A 65 8.22 3.61 -10.42
C ASP A 65 8.71 2.90 -9.16
N LEU A 66 7.77 2.26 -8.46
CA LEU A 66 8.08 1.66 -7.17
C LEU A 66 8.99 0.42 -7.27
N ASP A 67 8.98 -0.31 -8.39
CA ASP A 67 9.91 -1.45 -8.56
C ASP A 67 11.35 -0.95 -8.72
N THR A 68 11.54 0.19 -9.40
CA THR A 68 12.82 0.87 -9.50
C THR A 68 13.33 1.27 -8.12
N LEU A 69 12.50 1.94 -7.31
CA LEU A 69 12.86 2.34 -5.95
C LEU A 69 13.11 1.13 -5.02
N HIS A 70 12.34 0.05 -5.18
CA HIS A 70 12.57 -1.19 -4.47
C HIS A 70 13.90 -1.84 -4.86
N ALA A 71 14.25 -1.86 -6.15
CA ALA A 71 15.54 -2.40 -6.62
C ALA A 71 16.74 -1.60 -6.06
N GLU A 72 16.64 -0.27 -6.05
CA GLU A 72 17.70 0.60 -5.51
C GLU A 72 17.90 0.37 -4.01
N SER A 73 16.81 0.41 -3.24
CA SER A 73 16.87 0.17 -1.80
C SER A 73 17.27 -1.26 -1.44
N LEU A 74 16.97 -2.25 -2.30
CA LEU A 74 17.40 -3.62 -2.10
C LEU A 74 18.92 -3.75 -2.07
N GLU A 75 19.63 -3.01 -2.91
CA GLU A 75 21.10 -3.04 -2.95
C GLU A 75 21.69 -2.61 -1.60
N GLU A 76 21.12 -1.57 -0.98
CA GLU A 76 21.53 -1.11 0.36
C GLU A 76 21.26 -2.14 1.45
N VAL A 77 20.08 -2.76 1.42
CA VAL A 77 19.67 -3.77 2.42
C VAL A 77 20.53 -5.02 2.29
N LEU A 78 20.77 -5.50 1.06
CA LEU A 78 21.63 -6.66 0.83
C LEU A 78 23.07 -6.36 1.24
N ALA A 79 23.60 -5.16 0.97
CA ALA A 79 24.93 -4.78 1.42
C ALA A 79 25.05 -4.79 2.95
N ALA A 80 24.06 -4.25 3.67
CA ALA A 80 24.03 -4.26 5.13
C ALA A 80 23.98 -5.68 5.72
N GLU A 81 23.35 -6.62 5.02
CA GLU A 81 23.29 -8.04 5.38
C GLU A 81 24.50 -8.86 4.87
N GLY A 82 25.54 -8.23 4.32
CA GLY A 82 26.68 -8.96 3.75
C GLY A 82 26.33 -9.83 2.53
N LEU A 83 25.22 -9.52 1.87
CA LEU A 83 24.62 -10.22 0.74
C LEU A 83 24.72 -9.43 -0.58
N GLY A 84 25.57 -8.41 -0.67
CA GLY A 84 25.68 -7.55 -1.85
C GLY A 84 26.02 -8.28 -3.16
N SER A 85 26.68 -9.44 -3.07
CA SER A 85 27.09 -10.28 -4.21
C SER A 85 26.06 -11.33 -4.65
N VAL A 86 24.83 -11.29 -4.12
CA VAL A 86 23.73 -12.17 -4.55
C VAL A 86 23.49 -12.04 -6.06
N ALA A 87 23.16 -13.15 -6.72
CA ALA A 87 22.96 -13.20 -8.16
C ALA A 87 21.88 -12.20 -8.63
N PRO A 88 22.05 -11.55 -9.80
CA PRO A 88 21.07 -10.59 -10.33
C PRO A 88 19.65 -11.15 -10.43
N GLU A 89 19.51 -12.44 -10.76
CA GLU A 89 18.23 -13.13 -10.87
C GLU A 89 17.52 -13.20 -9.52
N THR A 90 18.25 -13.50 -8.44
CA THR A 90 17.72 -13.48 -7.07
C THR A 90 17.30 -12.08 -6.64
N LYS A 91 18.08 -11.04 -7.01
CA LYS A 91 17.71 -9.64 -6.74
C LYS A 91 16.40 -9.27 -7.44
N ARG A 92 16.24 -9.64 -8.72
CA ARG A 92 14.97 -9.44 -9.47
C ARG A 92 13.81 -10.17 -8.80
N GLU A 93 14.01 -11.42 -8.39
CA GLU A 93 12.97 -12.19 -7.69
C GLU A 93 12.60 -11.62 -6.32
N LEU A 94 13.55 -11.01 -5.62
CA LEU A 94 13.31 -10.28 -4.37
C LEU A 94 12.45 -9.04 -4.62
N VAL A 95 12.71 -8.26 -5.67
CA VAL A 95 11.83 -7.12 -6.01
C VAL A 95 10.41 -7.62 -6.32
N LEU A 96 10.29 -8.73 -7.04
CA LEU A 96 9.00 -9.38 -7.30
C LEU A 96 8.31 -9.95 -6.05
N ALA A 97 8.99 -10.05 -4.90
CA ALA A 97 8.35 -10.40 -3.64
C ALA A 97 7.24 -9.41 -3.28
N TRP A 98 7.44 -8.12 -3.56
CA TRP A 98 6.44 -7.08 -3.35
C TRP A 98 5.19 -7.28 -4.22
N HIS A 99 5.25 -8.04 -5.31
CA HIS A 99 4.08 -8.40 -6.14
C HIS A 99 3.28 -9.56 -5.54
N ARG A 100 3.87 -10.35 -4.62
CA ARG A 100 3.33 -11.61 -4.09
C ARG A 100 2.84 -11.49 -2.65
N LEU A 101 2.17 -10.38 -2.34
CA LEU A 101 1.61 -10.10 -1.02
C LEU A 101 0.21 -10.65 -0.86
N ASP A 102 -0.06 -11.21 0.30
CA ASP A 102 -1.37 -11.76 0.65
C ASP A 102 -2.25 -10.69 1.28
N ALA A 103 -3.54 -10.68 0.92
CA ALA A 103 -4.51 -9.81 1.57
C ALA A 103 -4.84 -10.31 2.98
N TRP A 104 -5.20 -9.38 3.86
CA TRP A 104 -5.76 -9.75 5.16
C TRP A 104 -7.07 -10.54 5.00
N PRO A 105 -7.42 -11.45 5.92
CA PRO A 105 -8.56 -12.35 5.77
C PRO A 105 -9.91 -11.64 5.52
N ASP A 106 -10.09 -10.44 6.04
CA ASP A 106 -11.32 -9.64 5.92
C ASP A 106 -11.50 -8.96 4.54
N VAL A 107 -10.42 -8.82 3.78
CA VAL A 107 -10.38 -7.89 2.64
C VAL A 107 -11.25 -8.35 1.48
N ALA A 108 -11.14 -9.62 1.07
CA ALA A 108 -11.86 -10.11 -0.10
C ALA A 108 -13.39 -10.04 0.10
N GLU A 109 -13.86 -10.52 1.26
CA GLU A 109 -15.29 -10.46 1.61
C GLU A 109 -15.77 -9.01 1.78
N GLY A 110 -15.00 -8.20 2.52
CA GLY A 110 -15.35 -6.80 2.78
C GLY A 110 -15.46 -5.97 1.50
N LEU A 111 -14.47 -6.08 0.58
CA LEU A 111 -14.53 -5.42 -0.72
C LEU A 111 -15.69 -5.97 -1.58
N GLY A 112 -15.98 -7.27 -1.50
CA GLY A 112 -17.11 -7.89 -2.19
C GLY A 112 -18.47 -7.30 -1.77
N ARG A 113 -18.63 -6.93 -0.49
CA ARG A 113 -19.84 -6.25 0.02
C ARG A 113 -19.94 -4.79 -0.43
N LEU A 114 -18.81 -4.09 -0.54
CA LEU A 114 -18.77 -2.69 -0.98
C LEU A 114 -18.99 -2.53 -2.49
N LYS A 115 -18.48 -3.49 -3.28
CA LYS A 115 -18.44 -3.45 -4.74
C LYS A 115 -19.76 -3.13 -5.46
N PRO A 116 -20.93 -3.64 -5.00
CA PRO A 116 -22.22 -3.36 -5.66
C PRO A 116 -22.74 -1.93 -5.43
N ARG A 117 -22.15 -1.17 -4.49
CA ARG A 117 -22.68 0.11 -4.01
C ARG A 117 -21.86 1.32 -4.45
N VAL A 118 -20.54 1.14 -4.53
CA VAL A 118 -19.58 2.23 -4.81
C VAL A 118 -18.47 1.73 -5.72
N LEU A 119 -17.82 2.66 -6.42
CA LEU A 119 -16.61 2.36 -7.18
C LEU A 119 -15.45 2.04 -6.23
N LEU A 120 -14.67 1.01 -6.56
CA LEU A 120 -13.48 0.62 -5.79
C LEU A 120 -12.22 0.77 -6.63
N ALA A 121 -11.23 1.50 -6.12
CA ALA A 121 -9.93 1.62 -6.76
C ALA A 121 -8.80 1.76 -5.73
N PRO A 122 -7.56 1.31 -6.02
CA PRO A 122 -6.43 1.70 -5.20
C PRO A 122 -6.10 3.18 -5.44
N CYS A 123 -5.73 3.90 -4.39
CA CYS A 123 -4.90 5.11 -4.44
C CYS A 123 -3.60 4.79 -3.70
N SER A 124 -2.75 4.03 -4.39
CA SER A 124 -1.51 3.47 -3.85
C SER A 124 -0.29 4.13 -4.47
N ASN A 125 0.84 4.01 -3.79
CA ASN A 125 2.15 4.32 -4.38
C ASN A 125 2.63 3.20 -5.33
N ALA A 126 1.92 2.08 -5.43
CA ALA A 126 2.20 1.06 -6.43
C ALA A 126 2.00 1.62 -7.85
N HIS A 127 2.86 1.19 -8.77
CA HIS A 127 2.63 1.36 -10.19
C HIS A 127 1.57 0.32 -10.67
N ILE A 128 0.98 0.52 -11.84
CA ILE A 128 -0.20 -0.17 -12.35
C ILE A 128 0.04 -1.68 -12.43
N ARG A 129 1.19 -2.13 -12.94
CA ARG A 129 1.51 -3.56 -13.04
C ARG A 129 1.57 -4.24 -11.67
N LEU A 130 2.16 -3.59 -10.67
CA LEU A 130 2.19 -4.06 -9.29
C LEU A 130 0.77 -4.14 -8.69
N ALA A 131 -0.06 -3.12 -8.89
CA ALA A 131 -1.46 -3.14 -8.47
C ALA A 131 -2.26 -4.27 -9.15
N ILE A 132 -2.03 -4.55 -10.43
CA ILE A 132 -2.65 -5.68 -11.15
C ILE A 132 -2.22 -7.02 -10.52
N ALA A 133 -0.94 -7.18 -10.19
CA ALA A 133 -0.43 -8.39 -9.55
C ALA A 133 -1.15 -8.65 -8.21
N HIS A 134 -1.32 -7.60 -7.39
CA HIS A 134 -2.05 -7.69 -6.13
C HIS A 134 -3.51 -8.08 -6.33
N ALA A 135 -4.17 -7.45 -7.30
CA ALA A 135 -5.57 -7.72 -7.61
C ALA A 135 -5.77 -9.17 -8.07
N ARG A 136 -4.93 -9.65 -9.00
CA ARG A 136 -5.02 -11.03 -9.52
C ARG A 136 -4.72 -12.09 -8.47
N ARG A 137 -3.75 -11.83 -7.60
CA ARG A 137 -3.40 -12.77 -6.52
C ARG A 137 -4.52 -12.90 -5.49
N ASN A 138 -5.16 -11.79 -5.13
CA ASN A 138 -6.07 -11.71 -3.98
C ASN A 138 -7.55 -11.58 -4.37
N GLY A 139 -7.87 -11.58 -5.67
CA GLY A 139 -9.24 -11.39 -6.15
C GLY A 139 -9.82 -10.00 -5.86
N LEU A 140 -8.98 -8.95 -5.83
CA LEU A 140 -9.43 -7.59 -5.49
C LEU A 140 -10.26 -7.02 -6.66
N PRO A 141 -11.54 -6.66 -6.44
CA PRO A 141 -12.47 -6.36 -7.53
C PRO A 141 -12.40 -4.87 -7.95
N TRP A 142 -11.24 -4.41 -8.41
CA TRP A 142 -11.05 -3.00 -8.79
C TRP A 142 -11.86 -2.60 -10.04
N ASP A 143 -12.51 -1.44 -9.97
CA ASP A 143 -13.12 -0.76 -11.11
C ASP A 143 -12.10 0.05 -11.93
N ALA A 144 -11.05 0.53 -11.26
CA ALA A 144 -9.96 1.27 -11.87
C ALA A 144 -8.66 1.05 -11.08
N ILE A 145 -7.51 1.39 -11.67
CA ILE A 145 -6.22 1.43 -10.98
C ILE A 145 -5.72 2.88 -11.01
N LEU A 146 -5.67 3.51 -9.83
CA LEU A 146 -5.31 4.92 -9.65
C LEU A 146 -4.10 5.04 -8.71
N GLY A 147 -3.70 6.27 -8.38
CA GLY A 147 -2.62 6.56 -7.45
C GLY A 147 -1.36 7.09 -8.14
N ALA A 148 -0.20 6.66 -7.66
CA ALA A 148 1.06 7.34 -7.93
C ALA A 148 1.47 7.35 -9.40
N GLU A 149 1.32 6.25 -10.14
CA GLU A 149 1.73 6.23 -11.54
C GLU A 149 0.85 7.12 -12.43
N LEU A 150 -0.46 7.18 -12.15
CA LEU A 150 -1.38 8.09 -12.83
C LEU A 150 -1.01 9.55 -12.54
N ALA A 151 -0.68 9.86 -11.29
CA ALA A 151 -0.30 11.20 -10.86
C ALA A 151 1.13 11.60 -11.23
N ARG A 152 1.98 10.61 -11.54
CA ARG A 152 3.45 10.76 -11.70
C ARG A 152 4.10 11.40 -10.47
N ASP A 153 3.58 11.10 -9.27
CA ASP A 153 4.07 11.58 -7.98
C ASP A 153 3.61 10.62 -6.86
N TYR A 154 4.07 10.80 -5.62
CA TYR A 154 3.79 9.90 -4.49
C TYR A 154 3.00 10.56 -3.37
N LYS A 155 2.10 9.79 -2.73
CA LYS A 155 1.45 10.21 -1.47
C LYS A 155 2.53 10.60 -0.46
N PRO A 156 2.37 11.67 0.35
CA PRO A 156 1.12 12.39 0.62
C PRO A 156 0.90 13.64 -0.25
N LYS A 157 1.49 13.74 -1.45
CA LYS A 157 1.28 14.91 -2.31
C LYS A 157 -0.20 15.03 -2.72
N PRO A 158 -0.82 16.22 -2.59
CA PRO A 158 -2.22 16.45 -2.96
C PRO A 158 -2.59 15.97 -4.36
N ALA A 159 -1.66 16.12 -5.32
CA ALA A 159 -1.83 15.71 -6.70
C ALA A 159 -2.24 14.24 -6.85
N VAL A 160 -1.77 13.34 -5.96
CA VAL A 160 -2.09 11.91 -6.05
C VAL A 160 -3.57 11.64 -5.77
N TYR A 161 -4.12 12.25 -4.72
CA TYR A 161 -5.54 12.12 -4.39
C TYR A 161 -6.41 12.84 -5.42
N LEU A 162 -6.06 14.08 -5.78
CA LEU A 162 -6.87 14.91 -6.66
C LEU A 162 -6.93 14.36 -8.10
N ARG A 163 -5.85 13.73 -8.60
CA ARG A 163 -5.86 13.04 -9.90
C ARG A 163 -6.75 11.80 -9.90
N ALA A 164 -6.80 11.06 -8.78
CA ALA A 164 -7.71 9.94 -8.63
C ALA A 164 -9.18 10.40 -8.65
N VAL A 165 -9.50 11.49 -7.92
CA VAL A 165 -10.82 12.12 -7.93
C VAL A 165 -11.20 12.60 -9.35
N GLU A 166 -10.28 13.30 -10.03
CA GLU A 166 -10.48 13.79 -11.40
C GLU A 166 -10.76 12.65 -12.38
N ALA A 167 -9.99 11.57 -12.31
CA ALA A 167 -10.15 10.40 -13.19
C ALA A 167 -11.52 9.72 -13.04
N LEU A 168 -12.09 9.73 -11.82
CA LEU A 168 -13.42 9.21 -11.53
C LEU A 168 -14.55 10.19 -11.89
N ARG A 169 -14.22 11.44 -12.28
CA ARG A 169 -15.19 12.51 -12.58
C ARG A 169 -16.13 12.83 -11.41
N LEU A 170 -15.60 12.80 -10.19
CA LEU A 170 -16.32 13.08 -8.95
C LEU A 170 -15.81 14.38 -8.29
N ALA A 171 -16.58 14.91 -7.34
CA ALA A 171 -16.08 15.92 -6.41
C ALA A 171 -15.30 15.25 -5.25
N PRO A 172 -14.32 15.94 -4.62
CA PRO A 172 -13.55 15.37 -3.52
C PRO A 172 -14.41 14.77 -2.39
N GLY A 173 -15.47 15.48 -1.97
CA GLY A 173 -16.37 15.02 -0.90
C GLY A 173 -17.28 13.84 -1.28
N GLU A 174 -17.25 13.36 -2.53
CA GLU A 174 -17.93 12.15 -2.99
C GLU A 174 -17.01 10.92 -3.00
N VAL A 175 -15.72 11.13 -2.71
CA VAL A 175 -14.69 10.09 -2.67
C VAL A 175 -14.19 9.96 -1.23
N MET A 176 -14.14 8.73 -0.74
CA MET A 176 -13.60 8.41 0.58
C MET A 176 -12.25 7.69 0.44
N MET A 177 -11.21 8.24 1.07
CA MET A 177 -9.93 7.56 1.25
C MET A 177 -10.03 6.57 2.40
N VAL A 178 -9.67 5.32 2.14
CA VAL A 178 -9.64 4.24 3.12
C VAL A 178 -8.19 3.83 3.35
N ALA A 179 -7.69 3.96 4.58
CA ALA A 179 -6.30 3.64 4.91
C ALA A 179 -6.15 3.18 6.37
N ALA A 180 -5.09 2.43 6.64
CA ALA A 180 -4.65 2.10 8.00
C ALA A 180 -3.72 3.17 8.61
N HIS A 181 -3.29 4.14 7.82
CA HIS A 181 -2.29 5.13 8.24
C HIS A 181 -2.94 6.51 8.43
N SER A 182 -2.92 7.01 9.67
CA SER A 182 -3.50 8.32 10.01
C SER A 182 -2.93 9.48 9.18
N SER A 183 -1.64 9.43 8.85
CA SER A 183 -0.98 10.47 8.05
C SER A 183 -1.51 10.55 6.61
N ASP A 184 -1.88 9.41 6.03
CA ASP A 184 -2.46 9.34 4.68
C ASP A 184 -3.89 9.91 4.67
N LEU A 185 -4.67 9.59 5.70
CA LEU A 185 -6.02 10.12 5.89
C LEU A 185 -6.00 11.63 6.13
N ALA A 186 -5.06 12.15 6.93
CA ALA A 186 -4.91 13.59 7.14
C ALA A 186 -4.63 14.33 5.82
N ALA A 187 -3.77 13.78 4.95
CA ALA A 187 -3.46 14.36 3.65
C ALA A 187 -4.67 14.32 2.68
N ALA A 188 -5.42 13.22 2.68
CA ALA A 188 -6.64 13.10 1.90
C ALA A 188 -7.74 14.08 2.38
N ALA A 189 -7.94 14.20 3.69
CA ALA A 189 -8.88 15.15 4.28
C ALA A 189 -8.53 16.60 3.93
N ALA A 190 -7.24 16.96 3.91
CA ALA A 190 -6.78 18.28 3.46
C ALA A 190 -7.10 18.56 1.99
N CYS A 191 -7.34 17.52 1.18
CA CYS A 191 -7.81 17.63 -0.21
C CYS A 191 -9.35 17.63 -0.34
N GLY A 192 -10.08 17.57 0.78
CA GLY A 192 -11.55 17.57 0.82
C GLY A 192 -12.20 16.20 0.62
N LEU A 193 -11.44 15.10 0.70
CA LEU A 193 -11.99 13.75 0.67
C LEU A 193 -12.58 13.37 2.03
N ALA A 194 -13.58 12.48 2.01
CA ALA A 194 -13.98 11.77 3.22
C ALA A 194 -12.92 10.72 3.59
N THR A 195 -12.94 10.24 4.83
CA THR A 195 -11.87 9.40 5.39
C THR A 195 -12.40 8.23 6.21
N ALA A 196 -11.87 7.05 5.96
CA ALA A 196 -12.11 5.87 6.78
C ALA A 196 -10.78 5.23 7.22
N HIS A 197 -10.60 5.14 8.54
CA HIS A 197 -9.50 4.41 9.13
C HIS A 197 -9.83 2.92 9.28
N ILE A 198 -8.89 2.04 8.90
CA ILE A 198 -8.98 0.59 9.12
C ILE A 198 -7.88 0.16 10.10
N ALA A 199 -8.26 -0.44 11.23
CA ALA A 199 -7.27 -0.97 12.18
C ALA A 199 -6.45 -2.11 11.56
N ARG A 200 -5.12 -2.01 11.66
CA ARG A 200 -4.16 -3.05 11.24
C ARG A 200 -3.08 -3.22 12.30
N PRO A 201 -3.41 -3.80 13.48
CA PRO A 201 -2.49 -3.90 14.62
C PRO A 201 -1.18 -4.61 14.31
N ASP A 202 -1.16 -5.49 13.31
CA ASP A 202 -0.04 -6.38 13.03
C ASP A 202 0.71 -6.03 11.72
N GLU A 203 0.50 -4.84 11.16
CA GLU A 203 1.03 -4.47 9.83
C GLU A 203 2.54 -4.70 9.67
N LYS A 204 3.35 -4.36 10.68
CA LYS A 204 4.83 -4.45 10.63
C LYS A 204 5.36 -5.63 11.46
N GLY A 205 4.48 -6.59 11.74
CA GLY A 205 4.64 -7.64 12.74
C GLY A 205 3.71 -7.44 13.96
N PRO A 206 3.67 -8.40 14.89
CA PRO A 206 2.68 -8.42 15.97
C PRO A 206 2.65 -7.14 16.82
N GLY A 207 1.49 -6.47 16.90
CA GLY A 207 1.25 -5.30 17.75
C GLY A 207 2.00 -4.02 17.35
N THR A 208 2.41 -3.88 16.10
CA THR A 208 3.24 -2.75 15.61
C THR A 208 2.52 -1.75 14.71
N GLY A 209 1.31 -2.05 14.27
CA GLY A 209 0.51 -1.18 13.41
C GLY A 209 -0.54 -0.36 14.17
N GLU A 210 -1.26 0.50 13.44
CA GLU A 210 -2.25 1.40 14.02
C GLU A 210 -3.54 0.65 14.37
N THR A 211 -3.97 0.74 15.63
CA THR A 211 -5.24 0.17 16.14
C THR A 211 -6.39 1.15 16.09
N ALA A 212 -6.10 2.45 16.04
CA ALA A 212 -7.05 3.54 16.01
C ALA A 212 -6.40 4.76 15.33
N PRO A 213 -7.19 5.64 14.70
CA PRO A 213 -6.66 6.84 14.07
C PRO A 213 -6.12 7.81 15.12
N SER A 214 -4.98 8.42 14.82
CA SER A 214 -4.36 9.50 15.60
C SER A 214 -4.79 10.90 15.15
N VAL A 215 -5.64 10.97 14.11
CA VAL A 215 -6.22 12.19 13.55
C VAL A 215 -7.75 12.03 13.43
N PRO A 216 -8.51 13.13 13.33
CA PRO A 216 -9.95 13.03 13.04
C PRO A 216 -10.21 12.32 11.71
N VAL A 217 -11.17 11.41 11.70
CA VAL A 217 -11.64 10.68 10.51
C VAL A 217 -13.17 10.58 10.55
N ASP A 218 -13.81 10.42 9.40
CA ASP A 218 -15.27 10.29 9.32
C ASP A 218 -15.73 8.92 9.83
N ILE A 219 -14.97 7.86 9.55
CA ILE A 219 -15.23 6.49 10.00
C ILE A 219 -13.95 5.88 10.58
N ALA A 220 -14.06 5.23 11.73
CA ALA A 220 -13.05 4.31 12.22
C ALA A 220 -13.65 2.90 12.26
N ALA A 221 -13.00 1.96 11.56
CA ALA A 221 -13.46 0.57 11.44
C ALA A 221 -12.37 -0.41 11.88
N ARG A 222 -12.80 -1.55 12.40
CA ARG A 222 -11.90 -2.62 12.86
C ARG A 222 -11.30 -3.43 11.72
N ASP A 223 -12.00 -3.50 10.60
CA ASP A 223 -11.64 -4.22 9.39
C ASP A 223 -12.52 -3.73 8.21
N ILE A 224 -12.31 -4.26 7.00
CA ILE A 224 -13.09 -3.84 5.81
C ILE A 224 -14.57 -4.28 5.92
N GLY A 225 -14.86 -5.40 6.56
CA GLY A 225 -16.24 -5.87 6.78
C GLY A 225 -17.03 -4.97 7.75
N ASP A 226 -16.36 -4.42 8.74
CA ASP A 226 -16.89 -3.45 9.69
C ASP A 226 -17.12 -2.09 9.01
N LEU A 227 -16.22 -1.65 8.12
CA LEU A 227 -16.43 -0.49 7.26
C LEU A 227 -17.69 -0.68 6.39
N ALA A 228 -17.80 -1.82 5.70
CA ALA A 228 -18.96 -2.14 4.87
C ALA A 228 -20.27 -2.05 5.66
N ARG A 229 -20.31 -2.60 6.88
CA ARG A 229 -21.45 -2.50 7.79
C ARG A 229 -21.80 -1.05 8.14
N GLN A 230 -20.80 -0.22 8.46
CA GLN A 230 -21.01 1.19 8.80
C GLN A 230 -21.51 2.02 7.61
N LEU A 231 -21.16 1.62 6.39
CA LEU A 231 -21.66 2.20 5.13
C LEU A 231 -23.00 1.59 4.65
N GLY A 232 -23.61 0.68 5.41
CA GLY A 232 -24.90 0.07 5.05
C GLY A 232 -24.83 -0.93 3.87
N CYS A 233 -23.69 -1.59 3.69
CA CYS A 233 -23.42 -2.59 2.67
C CYS A 233 -23.48 -4.02 3.22
#